data_AF-A0A2H3CSI8-F1
#
_entry.id   AF-A0A2H3CSI8-F1
#
_cell.length_a   1.000
_cell.length_b   1.000
_cell.length_c   1.000
_cell.angle_alpha   90.00
_cell.angle_beta   90.00
_cell.angle_gamma   90.00
#
_symmetry.space_group_name_H-M   'P 1'
#
loop_
_entity.id
_entity.type
_entity.pdbx_description
1 polymer ?
#
loop_
_entity_poly.entity_id
_entity_poly.type
_entity_poly.pdbx_seq_one_letter_code
_entity_poly.pdbx_strand_id
1 'polypeptide(L)'
;TNHRLGALPFVIGMPVMITQNFNVEGEIMNGSTGILHKVQYCLNEDGEHVALSCIVHVPLMMSEPLSLLQNLEAVALQDTVDM
;
A
#
# COMPACT_ATOMS: atom_id res chain seq x y z
N THR A 1 -13.26 -7.55 -8.84
CA THR A 1 -13.03 -9.00 -8.98
C THR A 1 -12.64 -9.56 -7.61
N ASN A 2 -13.50 -10.35 -6.97
CA ASN A 2 -13.33 -10.88 -5.61
C ASN A 2 -12.32 -12.04 -5.52
N HIS A 3 -11.15 -11.90 -6.15
CA HIS A 3 -10.05 -12.84 -6.00
C HIS A 3 -9.05 -12.30 -4.99
N ARG A 4 -9.31 -12.58 -3.71
CA ARG A 4 -8.28 -12.47 -2.67
C ARG A 4 -7.31 -13.62 -2.86
N LEU A 5 -6.06 -13.33 -3.22
CA LEU A 5 -4.98 -14.31 -3.48
C LEU A 5 -4.49 -15.04 -2.21
N GLY A 6 -5.31 -15.15 -1.17
CA GLY A 6 -4.89 -15.53 0.17
C GLY A 6 -4.19 -14.39 0.90
N ALA A 7 -3.67 -14.67 2.10
CA ALA A 7 -2.89 -13.71 2.87
C ALA A 7 -1.49 -13.56 2.26
N LEU A 8 -1.13 -12.36 1.82
CA LEU A 8 0.22 -12.06 1.32
C LEU A 8 1.12 -11.67 2.49
N PRO A 9 2.27 -12.34 2.71
CA PRO A 9 3.19 -11.94 3.76
C PRO A 9 3.82 -10.59 3.40
N PHE A 10 3.52 -9.56 4.19
CA PHE A 10 4.08 -8.22 4.04
C PHE A 10 5.38 -8.14 4.86
N VAL A 11 6.51 -8.09 4.18
CA VAL A 11 7.84 -8.00 4.79
C VAL A 11 8.46 -6.66 4.38
N ILE A 12 8.93 -5.89 5.36
CA ILE A 12 9.62 -4.62 5.09
C ILE A 12 10.83 -4.88 4.19
N GLY A 13 10.98 -4.07 3.15
CA GLY A 13 12.00 -4.24 2.11
C GLY A 13 11.56 -5.12 0.93
N MET A 14 10.38 -5.73 0.97
CA MET A 14 9.91 -6.53 -0.16
C MET A 14 9.49 -5.66 -1.35
N PRO A 15 9.74 -6.12 -2.59
CA PRO A 15 9.17 -5.49 -3.77
C PRO A 15 7.66 -5.73 -3.82
N VAL A 16 6.91 -4.67 -4.11
CA VAL A 16 5.46 -4.71 -4.26
C VAL A 16 5.04 -4.00 -5.55
N MET A 17 3.88 -4.39 -6.07
CA MET A 17 3.24 -3.74 -7.21
C MET A 17 1.89 -3.19 -6.76
N ILE A 18 1.63 -1.93 -7.12
CA ILE A 18 0.34 -1.29 -6.91
C ILE A 18 -0.60 -1.77 -8.01
N THR A 19 -1.76 -2.32 -7.64
CA THR A 19 -2.70 -2.96 -8.57
C THR A 19 -3.94 -2.10 -8.86
N GLN A 20 -4.05 -0.93 -8.23
CA GLN A 20 -5.18 -0.01 -8.39
C GLN A 20 -4.68 1.42 -8.49
N ASN A 21 -5.33 2.22 -9.34
CA ASN A 21 -5.08 3.66 -9.40
C ASN A 21 -5.72 4.30 -8.18
N PHE A 22 -4.95 4.96 -7.33
CA PHE A 22 -5.51 5.69 -6.18
C PHE A 22 -4.94 7.10 -5.98
N ASN A 23 -3.89 7.48 -6.71
CA ASN A 23 -3.42 8.86 -6.77
C ASN A 23 -3.00 9.22 -8.20
N VAL A 24 -3.99 9.67 -8.98
CA VAL A 24 -3.82 10.02 -10.41
C VAL A 24 -2.94 11.26 -10.58
N GLU A 25 -3.07 12.24 -9.68
CA GLU A 25 -2.19 13.42 -9.65
C GLU A 25 -0.75 13.06 -9.25
N GLY A 26 -0.60 11.98 -8.48
CA GLY A 26 0.67 11.40 -8.07
C GLY A 26 1.35 10.47 -9.08
N GLU A 27 0.72 10.23 -10.23
CA GLU A 27 1.10 9.18 -11.20
C GLU A 27 1.22 7.77 -10.57
N ILE A 28 0.57 7.55 -9.42
CA ILE A 28 0.46 6.21 -8.83
C ILE A 28 -0.65 5.48 -9.56
N MET A 29 -0.22 4.71 -10.56
CA MET A 29 -1.08 3.90 -11.40
C MET A 29 -0.89 2.41 -11.09
N ASN A 30 -1.86 1.62 -11.53
CA ASN A 30 -1.75 0.19 -11.62
C ASN A 30 -0.51 -0.18 -12.43
N GLY A 31 0.31 -1.06 -11.87
CA GLY A 31 1.61 -1.47 -12.40
C GLY A 31 2.80 -0.70 -11.82
N SER A 32 2.59 0.38 -11.06
CA SER A 32 3.68 1.06 -10.36
C SER A 32 4.31 0.12 -9.33
N THR A 33 5.63 -0.02 -9.39
CA THR A 33 6.41 -0.89 -8.50
C THR A 33 7.15 -0.08 -7.45
N GLY A 34 7.29 -0.64 -6.27
CA GLY A 34 8.03 0.00 -5.19
C GLY A 34 8.51 -0.97 -4.12
N ILE A 35 9.08 -0.41 -3.06
CA ILE A 35 9.61 -1.15 -1.92
C ILE A 35 8.76 -0.86 -0.70
N LEU A 36 8.30 -1.90 0.00
CA LEU A 36 7.51 -1.76 1.21
C LEU A 36 8.37 -1.20 2.35
N HIS A 37 8.08 0.01 2.82
CA HIS A 37 8.81 0.68 3.90
C HIS A 37 8.19 0.48 5.27
N LYS A 38 6.85 0.48 5.35
CA LYS A 38 6.12 0.36 6.62
C LYS A 38 4.78 -0.30 6.43
N VAL A 39 4.33 -1.03 7.44
CA VAL A 39 2.97 -1.56 7.52
C VAL A 39 2.40 -1.21 8.89
N GLN A 40 1.14 -0.79 8.90
CA GLN A 40 0.35 -0.60 10.12
C GLN A 40 -0.63 -1.75 10.25
N TYR A 41 -0.66 -2.37 11.43
CA TYR A 41 -1.54 -3.49 11.74
C TYR A 41 -2.47 -3.17 12.91
N CYS A 42 -3.62 -3.82 12.94
CA CYS A 42 -4.43 -4.02 14.15
C CYS A 42 -4.57 -5.52 14.47
N LEU A 43 -5.03 -5.84 15.68
CA LEU A 43 -5.48 -7.18 16.02
C LEU A 43 -6.97 -7.28 15.76
N ASN A 44 -7.41 -8.35 15.10
CA ASN A 44 -8.82 -8.70 15.00
C ASN A 44 -9.31 -9.46 16.26
N GLU A 45 -10.58 -9.83 16.28
CA GLU A 45 -11.21 -10.56 17.40
C GLU A 45 -10.57 -11.94 17.65
N ASP A 46 -10.01 -12.55 16.60
CA ASP A 46 -9.32 -13.83 16.64
C ASP A 46 -7.83 -13.70 17.05
N GLY A 47 -7.34 -12.49 17.29
CA GLY A 47 -5.95 -12.21 17.68
C GLY A 47 -4.95 -12.22 16.51
N GLU A 48 -5.43 -12.15 15.28
CA GLU A 48 -4.61 -12.09 14.07
C GLU A 48 -4.25 -10.65 13.69
N HIS A 49 -3.06 -10.46 13.11
CA HIS A 49 -2.63 -9.16 12.61
C HIS A 49 -3.24 -8.85 11.25
N VAL A 50 -4.07 -7.81 11.19
CA VAL A 50 -4.70 -7.33 9.95
C VAL A 50 -4.02 -6.04 9.51
N ALA A 51 -3.51 -6.01 8.28
CA ALA A 51 -2.88 -4.82 7.72
C ALA A 51 -3.94 -3.75 7.40
N LEU A 52 -3.77 -2.56 7.97
CA LEU A 52 -4.64 -1.39 7.80
C LEU A 52 -4.13 -0.44 6.72
N SER A 53 -2.83 -0.25 6.66
CA SER A 53 -2.18 0.60 5.67
C SER A 53 -0.72 0.22 5.52
N CYS A 54 -0.13 0.61 4.40
CA CYS A 54 1.31 0.53 4.21
C CYS A 54 1.87 1.75 3.49
N ILE A 55 3.17 1.97 3.69
CA ILE A 55 3.97 2.96 2.98
C ILE A 55 4.86 2.21 2.00
N VAL A 56 4.77 2.59 0.73
CA VAL A 56 5.56 2.04 -0.37
C VAL A 56 6.42 3.14 -0.95
N HIS A 57 7.72 2.94 -1.02
CA HIS A 57 8.61 3.82 -1.76
C HIS A 57 8.54 3.51 -3.25
N VAL A 58 8.08 4.46 -4.05
CA VAL A 58 7.88 4.34 -5.49
C VAL A 58 8.86 5.28 -6.19
N PRO A 59 9.99 4.75 -6.72
CA PRO A 59 11.08 5.60 -7.24
C PRO A 59 10.71 6.46 -8.44
N LEU A 60 9.66 6.07 -9.18
CA LEU A 60 9.19 6.74 -10.39
C LEU A 60 8.06 7.74 -10.11
N MET A 61 7.81 8.08 -8.85
CA MET A 61 6.75 9.02 -8.48
C MET A 61 7.18 10.46 -8.78
N MET A 62 6.35 11.19 -9.54
CA MET A 62 6.68 12.53 -10.05
C MET A 62 5.98 13.68 -9.30
N SER A 63 5.19 13.39 -8.25
CA SER A 63 4.44 14.41 -7.52
C SER A 63 5.08 14.84 -6.20
N GLU A 64 4.72 16.04 -5.77
CA GLU A 64 4.98 16.53 -4.41
C GLU A 64 4.46 15.53 -3.36
N PRO A 65 5.22 15.27 -2.29
CA PRO A 65 4.78 14.37 -1.23
C PRO A 65 3.55 14.92 -0.53
N LEU A 66 2.67 14.03 -0.06
CA LEU A 66 1.67 14.42 0.94
C LEU A 66 2.39 15.03 2.14
N SER A 67 1.80 16.04 2.77
CA SER A 67 2.41 16.94 3.77
C SER A 67 2.99 16.27 5.03
N LEU A 68 2.96 14.93 5.12
CA LEU A 68 3.49 14.10 6.21
C LEU A 68 4.33 12.89 5.72
N LEU A 69 4.58 12.77 4.42
CA LEU A 69 5.35 11.68 3.81
C LEU A 69 6.71 12.15 3.31
N GLN A 70 7.69 11.25 3.27
CA GLN A 70 8.96 11.56 2.61
C GLN A 70 8.75 11.59 1.09
N ASN A 71 9.67 12.24 0.37
CA ASN A 71 9.68 12.20 -1.10
C ASN A 71 9.59 10.75 -1.59
N LEU A 72 8.77 10.51 -2.62
CA LEU A 72 8.59 9.21 -3.28
C LEU A 72 7.87 8.15 -2.44
N GLU A 73 7.16 8.53 -1.37
CA GLU A 73 6.34 7.60 -0.59
C GLU A 73 4.86 7.65 -0.98
N ALA A 74 4.31 6.47 -1.26
CA ALA A 74 2.91 6.21 -1.53
C ALA A 74 2.27 5.53 -0.31
N VAL A 75 1.07 5.97 0.09
CA VAL A 75 0.28 5.30 1.13
C VAL A 75 -0.81 4.47 0.48
N ALA A 76 -0.79 3.16 0.69
CA ALA A 76 -1.90 2.27 0.33
C ALA A 76 -2.71 1.95 1.59
N LEU A 77 -4.03 2.09 1.49
CA LEU A 77 -4.97 1.78 2.57
C LEU A 77 -5.60 0.41 2.36
N GLN A 78 -6.03 -0.22 3.45
CA GLN A 78 -6.82 -1.43 3.40
C GLN A 78 -8.08 -1.19 2.56
N ASP A 79 -8.36 -2.12 1.66
CA ASP A 79 -9.62 -2.14 0.92
C ASP A 79 -10.77 -2.51 1.87
N THR A 80 -11.52 -1.51 2.31
CA THR A 80 -12.80 -1.70 3.01
C THR A 80 -13.89 -1.89 1.96
N VAL A 81 -14.14 -3.16 1.61
CA VAL A 81 -15.36 -3.49 0.88
C VAL A 81 -16.51 -3.34 1.88
N ASP A 82 -17.32 -2.28 1.76
CA ASP A 82 -18.67 -2.29 2.34
C ASP A 82 -19.38 -3.51 1.74
N MET A 83 -19.72 -4.48 2.58
CA MET A 83 -20.63 -5.57 2.23
C MET A 83 -22.07 -5.15 2.49
#